data_AF-A0A522VJ54-F1
#
_entry.id   AF-A0A522VJ54-F1
#
_cell.length_a   1.000
_cell.length_b   1.000
_cell.length_c   1.000
_cell.angle_alpha   90.00
_cell.angle_beta   90.00
_cell.angle_gamma   90.00
#
_symmetry.space_group_name_H-M   'P 1'
#
loop_
_entity.id
_entity.type
_entity.pdbx_description
1 polymer ?
#
loop_
_entity_poly.entity_id
_entity_poly.type
_entity_poly.pdbx_seq_one_letter_code
_entity_poly.pdbx_strand_id
1 'polypeptide(L)'
;MNKALLIIKKPYFFRYAAAFGLLTLASLLTACGTTPSKGGHGYSRGGAVDLSQIPDAEPKVEPLARYGNPDNYSVFGKRYDVMRDSRGYVERGVASWYGPGFQSKPTSTRETYDMYAMTAAHKTLPLP
;
A
#
# COMPACT_ATOMS: atom_id res chain seq x y z
N MET A 1 73.51 31.65 43.37
CA MET A 1 72.65 31.49 44.56
C MET A 1 71.45 30.66 44.15
N ASN A 2 71.19 29.62 44.92
CA ASN A 2 70.34 28.46 44.60
C ASN A 2 68.84 28.77 44.68
N LYS A 3 68.03 27.86 44.08
CA LYS A 3 66.57 27.57 44.19
C LYS A 3 65.88 27.72 42.82
N ALA A 4 64.98 26.86 42.32
CA ALA A 4 64.24 25.70 42.81
C ALA A 4 63.53 25.08 41.56
N LEU A 5 63.55 23.74 41.37
CA LEU A 5 62.37 22.84 41.45
C LEU A 5 61.59 22.63 40.12
N LEU A 6 61.07 21.40 39.99
CA LEU A 6 59.96 20.90 39.13
C LEU A 6 60.32 20.14 37.85
N ILE A 7 60.63 18.84 38.03
CA ILE A 7 60.36 17.80 37.03
C ILE A 7 58.91 17.35 37.23
N ILE A 8 57.99 17.90 36.43
CA ILE A 8 56.57 17.47 36.38
C ILE A 8 56.32 16.55 35.19
N LYS A 9 55.88 15.34 35.55
CA LYS A 9 54.92 14.42 34.92
C LYS A 9 55.16 13.85 33.51
N LYS A 10 55.48 12.53 33.55
CA LYS A 10 55.19 11.48 32.58
C LYS A 10 53.72 11.46 32.07
N PRO A 11 53.48 10.84 30.89
CA PRO A 11 52.36 11.14 30.00
C PRO A 11 51.12 10.29 30.32
N TYR A 12 50.17 10.87 31.05
CA TYR A 12 48.85 10.26 31.26
C TYR A 12 47.82 10.64 30.18
N PHE A 13 48.14 11.58 29.29
CA PHE A 13 47.18 12.14 28.33
C PHE A 13 46.85 11.20 27.16
N PHE A 14 47.77 10.31 26.78
CA PHE A 14 47.64 9.55 25.53
C PHE A 14 46.73 8.30 25.63
N ARG A 15 46.51 7.78 26.85
CA ARG A 15 45.72 6.55 27.05
C ARG A 15 44.20 6.78 27.02
N TYR A 16 43.75 7.99 27.36
CA TYR A 16 42.32 8.31 27.44
C TYR A 16 41.74 8.71 26.07
N ALA A 17 42.56 9.25 25.16
CA ALA A 17 42.10 9.66 23.83
C ALA A 17 41.54 8.48 23.00
N ALA A 18 42.15 7.29 23.10
CA ALA A 18 41.67 6.09 22.43
C ALA A 18 40.36 5.53 23.04
N ALA A 19 40.19 5.66 24.36
CA ALA A 19 38.98 5.19 25.05
C ALA A 19 37.76 6.08 24.76
N PHE A 20 37.95 7.40 24.64
CA PHE A 20 36.87 8.32 24.27
C PHE A 20 36.43 8.16 22.79
N GLY A 21 37.36 7.86 21.87
CA GLY A 21 37.03 7.65 20.46
C GLY A 21 36.20 6.37 20.21
N LEU A 22 36.41 5.32 20.99
CA LEU A 22 35.63 4.08 20.90
C LEU A 22 34.20 4.23 21.45
N LEU A 23 34.03 5.06 22.48
CA LEU A 23 32.73 5.31 23.12
C LEU A 23 31.81 6.21 22.28
N THR A 24 32.37 7.17 21.54
CA THR A 24 31.62 8.02 20.60
C THR A 24 31.21 7.27 19.33
N LEU A 25 32.05 6.35 18.85
CA LEU A 25 31.73 5.52 17.68
C LEU A 25 30.61 4.51 17.99
N ALA A 26 30.63 3.91 19.18
CA ALA A 26 29.59 2.97 19.62
C ALA A 26 28.21 3.65 19.82
N SER A 27 28.18 4.93 20.19
CA SER A 27 26.92 5.69 20.33
C SER A 27 26.32 6.10 18.98
N LEU A 28 27.14 6.28 17.93
CA LEU A 28 26.66 6.57 16.57
C LEU A 28 26.03 5.35 15.87
N LEU A 29 26.39 4.13 16.26
CA LEU A 29 25.90 2.88 15.65
C LEU A 29 24.51 2.45 16.15
N THR A 30 24.00 3.01 17.26
CA THR A 30 22.72 2.58 17.88
C THR A 30 21.49 3.37 17.37
N ALA A 31 21.66 4.27 16.40
CA ALA A 31 20.58 5.17 15.97
C ALA A 31 19.65 4.61 14.86
N CYS A 32 19.78 3.35 14.44
CA CYS A 32 18.91 2.78 13.41
C CYS A 32 18.27 1.47 13.90
N GLY A 33 17.00 1.53 14.32
CA GLY A 33 16.29 0.31 14.68
C GLY A 33 14.93 0.43 15.33
N THR A 34 14.19 1.54 15.15
CA THR A 34 12.77 1.57 15.53
C THR A 34 11.95 2.15 14.37
N THR A 35 11.64 1.30 13.39
CA THR A 35 10.47 1.56 12.55
C THR A 35 9.25 1.48 13.46
N PRO A 36 8.49 2.57 13.65
CA PRO A 36 7.18 2.45 14.27
C PRO A 36 6.39 1.53 13.35
N SER A 37 6.00 0.36 13.84
CA SER A 37 4.93 -0.41 13.20
C SER A 37 3.71 0.50 13.26
N LYS A 38 3.45 1.22 12.16
CA LYS A 38 2.15 1.85 11.95
C LYS A 38 1.17 0.67 11.90
N GLY A 39 0.62 0.33 13.06
CA GLY A 39 -0.60 -0.47 13.14
C GLY A 39 -1.54 0.04 12.06
N GLY A 40 -2.04 -0.90 11.24
CA GLY A 40 -2.71 -0.61 9.98
C GLY A 40 -3.65 0.58 10.11
N HIS A 41 -3.46 1.57 9.23
CA HIS A 41 -4.42 2.65 9.12
C HIS A 41 -5.75 2.07 8.65
N GLY A 42 -6.69 1.98 9.59
CA GLY A 42 -8.06 2.43 9.45
C GLY A 42 -8.88 1.77 8.35
N TYR A 43 -9.58 0.70 8.71
CA TYR A 43 -10.87 0.37 8.11
C TYR A 43 -11.83 -0.14 9.17
N SER A 44 -12.32 0.78 10.00
CA SER A 44 -13.57 0.63 10.76
C SER A 44 -13.95 1.98 11.36
N ARG A 45 -14.57 2.83 10.54
CA ARG A 45 -15.51 3.85 11.02
C ARG A 45 -16.90 3.59 10.44
N GLY A 46 -17.24 2.31 10.34
CA GLY A 46 -18.56 1.77 10.07
C GLY A 46 -18.63 0.46 10.85
N GLY A 47 -19.73 0.21 11.55
CA GLY A 47 -19.89 -0.97 12.40
C GLY A 47 -19.64 -2.28 11.64
N ALA A 48 -19.39 -3.36 12.39
CA ALA A 48 -19.25 -4.69 11.82
C ALA A 48 -20.49 -5.02 10.98
N VAL A 49 -20.32 -5.11 9.65
CA VAL A 49 -21.36 -5.58 8.74
C VAL A 49 -21.40 -7.10 8.83
N ASP A 50 -22.59 -7.67 9.03
CA ASP A 50 -22.78 -9.11 8.97
C ASP A 50 -22.77 -9.58 7.51
N LEU A 51 -21.64 -10.14 7.09
CA LEU A 51 -21.42 -10.61 5.72
C LEU A 51 -22.34 -11.78 5.34
N SER A 52 -22.88 -12.52 6.31
CA SER A 52 -23.78 -13.65 6.04
C SER A 52 -25.13 -13.21 5.45
N GLN A 53 -25.46 -11.93 5.60
CA GLN A 53 -26.72 -11.35 5.12
C GLN A 53 -26.61 -10.74 3.72
N ILE A 54 -25.41 -10.72 3.12
CA ILE A 54 -25.24 -10.20 1.76
C ILE A 54 -25.73 -11.29 0.79
N PRO A 55 -26.76 -11.00 -0.04
CA PRO A 55 -27.28 -11.98 -0.97
C PRO A 55 -26.27 -12.25 -2.11
N ASP A 56 -26.33 -13.47 -2.65
CA ASP A 56 -25.57 -13.83 -3.84
C ASP A 56 -26.03 -13.04 -5.08
N ALA A 57 -25.15 -12.91 -6.06
CA ALA A 57 -25.48 -12.28 -7.34
C ALA A 57 -26.47 -13.14 -8.13
N GLU A 58 -27.59 -12.54 -8.54
CA GLU A 58 -28.50 -13.14 -9.51
C GLU A 58 -28.12 -12.70 -10.94
N PRO A 59 -27.82 -13.62 -11.87
CA PRO A 59 -27.54 -13.27 -13.25
C PRO A 59 -28.75 -12.61 -13.91
N LYS A 60 -28.57 -11.37 -14.37
CA LYS A 60 -29.56 -10.61 -15.12
C LYS A 60 -28.95 -10.07 -16.41
N VAL A 61 -29.78 -9.97 -17.45
CA VAL A 61 -29.39 -9.30 -18.69
C VAL A 61 -29.66 -7.81 -18.52
N GLU A 62 -28.59 -7.03 -18.54
CA GLU A 62 -28.64 -5.58 -18.41
C GLU A 62 -28.23 -4.90 -19.73
N PRO A 63 -28.80 -3.73 -20.06
CA PRO A 63 -28.33 -2.94 -21.20
C PRO A 63 -26.88 -2.51 -20.97
N LEU A 64 -26.16 -2.12 -22.03
CA LEU A 64 -24.80 -1.61 -21.87
C LEU A 64 -24.79 -0.22 -21.22
N ALA A 65 -23.83 -0.01 -20.32
CA ALA A 65 -23.59 1.29 -19.73
C ALA A 65 -23.20 2.31 -20.80
N ARG A 66 -23.66 3.54 -20.60
CA ARG A 66 -23.33 4.70 -21.44
C ARG A 66 -21.82 5.01 -21.43
N TYR A 67 -21.11 4.61 -20.38
CA TYR A 67 -19.69 4.90 -20.17
C TYR A 67 -18.92 3.62 -19.82
N GLY A 68 -17.61 3.62 -20.06
CA GLY A 68 -16.75 2.48 -19.76
C GLY A 68 -16.68 1.41 -20.86
N ASN A 69 -17.28 1.68 -22.02
CA ASN A 69 -17.29 0.79 -23.20
C ASN A 69 -16.60 1.41 -24.44
N PRO A 70 -15.36 1.94 -24.38
CA PRO A 70 -14.66 2.39 -25.58
C PRO A 70 -14.19 1.20 -26.43
N ASP A 71 -13.97 1.37 -27.73
CA ASP A 71 -13.44 0.29 -28.58
C ASP A 71 -12.10 -0.27 -28.06
N ASN A 72 -11.25 0.60 -27.51
CA ASN A 72 -10.00 0.22 -26.86
C ASN A 72 -9.53 1.30 -25.87
N TYR A 73 -8.61 0.93 -24.98
CA TYR A 73 -7.97 1.85 -24.05
C TYR A 73 -6.56 1.37 -23.65
N SER A 74 -5.76 2.25 -23.04
CA SER A 74 -4.40 1.92 -22.60
C SER A 74 -4.15 2.36 -21.17
N VAL A 75 -3.54 1.48 -20.36
CA VAL A 75 -3.19 1.72 -18.96
C VAL A 75 -1.79 1.17 -18.70
N PHE A 76 -0.91 1.97 -18.09
CA PHE A 76 0.49 1.60 -17.81
C PHE A 76 1.23 1.03 -19.03
N GLY A 77 1.00 1.60 -20.22
CA GLY A 77 1.64 1.16 -21.47
C GLY A 77 1.06 -0.13 -22.08
N LYS A 78 0.03 -0.74 -21.46
CA LYS A 78 -0.66 -1.91 -22.00
C LYS A 78 -2.00 -1.51 -22.60
N ARG A 79 -2.24 -1.91 -23.85
CA ARG A 79 -3.49 -1.69 -24.58
C ARG A 79 -4.45 -2.87 -24.40
N TYR A 80 -5.73 -2.56 -24.30
CA TYR A 80 -6.84 -3.52 -24.19
C TYR A 80 -7.92 -3.17 -25.23
N ASP A 81 -8.45 -4.19 -25.89
CA ASP A 81 -9.59 -4.07 -26.81
C ASP A 81 -10.86 -4.58 -26.13
N VAL A 82 -11.91 -3.77 -26.12
CA VAL A 82 -13.18 -4.14 -25.50
C VAL A 82 -14.00 -4.98 -26.47
N MET A 83 -14.55 -6.08 -25.97
CA MET A 83 -15.40 -6.98 -26.73
C MET A 83 -16.74 -6.31 -26.99
N ARG A 84 -17.32 -6.58 -28.18
CA ARG A 84 -18.64 -6.04 -28.56
C ARG A 84 -19.79 -6.71 -27.81
N ASP A 85 -19.63 -7.97 -27.43
CA ASP A 85 -20.58 -8.73 -26.62
C ASP A 85 -19.84 -9.77 -25.76
N SER A 86 -20.54 -10.33 -24.78
CA SER A 86 -20.03 -11.34 -23.85
C SER A 86 -20.42 -12.79 -24.22
N ARG A 87 -21.04 -13.01 -25.39
CA ARG A 87 -21.61 -14.32 -25.72
C ARG A 87 -20.51 -15.37 -25.93
N GLY A 88 -20.67 -16.50 -25.25
CA GLY A 88 -19.70 -17.60 -25.32
C GLY A 88 -18.36 -17.30 -24.63
N TYR A 89 -18.24 -16.18 -23.91
CA TYR A 89 -17.04 -15.87 -23.14
C TYR A 89 -16.92 -16.83 -21.95
N VAL A 90 -15.80 -17.56 -21.90
CA VAL A 90 -15.45 -18.43 -20.77
C VAL A 90 -13.96 -18.25 -20.50
N GLU A 91 -13.62 -17.86 -19.28
CA GLU A 91 -12.24 -17.71 -18.83
C GLU A 91 -12.09 -18.33 -17.43
N ARG A 92 -10.90 -18.88 -17.15
CA ARG A 92 -10.48 -19.26 -15.80
C ARG A 92 -9.24 -18.45 -15.44
N GLY A 93 -9.25 -17.83 -14.27
CA GLY A 93 -8.13 -17.01 -13.82
C GLY A 93 -8.20 -16.66 -12.34
N VAL A 94 -7.32 -15.76 -11.92
CA VAL A 94 -7.28 -15.23 -10.56
C VAL A 94 -8.21 -14.03 -10.47
N ALA A 95 -9.06 -14.02 -9.45
CA ALA A 95 -9.85 -12.85 -9.07
C ALA A 95 -9.21 -12.15 -7.87
N SER A 96 -9.36 -10.83 -7.81
CA SER A 96 -9.02 -10.00 -6.65
C SER A 96 -10.20 -9.10 -6.30
N TRP A 97 -10.21 -8.56 -5.09
CA TRP A 97 -11.28 -7.70 -4.59
C TRP A 97 -10.74 -6.31 -4.26
N TYR A 98 -11.61 -5.29 -4.34
CA TYR A 98 -11.26 -3.92 -3.97
C TYR A 98 -11.48 -3.69 -2.48
N GLY A 99 -10.48 -3.07 -1.85
CA GLY A 99 -10.55 -2.71 -0.45
C GLY A 99 -11.48 -1.52 -0.15
N PRO A 100 -11.79 -1.30 1.13
CA PRO A 100 -12.63 -0.19 1.61
C PRO A 100 -12.16 1.22 1.24
N GLY A 101 -10.90 1.42 0.82
CA GLY A 101 -10.41 2.72 0.32
C GLY A 101 -11.07 3.20 -0.97
N PHE A 102 -11.78 2.32 -1.67
CA PHE A 102 -12.55 2.64 -2.87
C PHE A 102 -14.03 2.89 -2.61
N GLN A 103 -14.52 2.68 -1.37
CA GLN A 103 -15.93 2.85 -1.03
C GLN A 103 -16.44 4.22 -1.47
N SER A 104 -17.60 4.22 -2.12
CA SER A 104 -18.28 5.42 -2.59
C SER A 104 -17.51 6.24 -3.63
N LYS A 105 -16.52 5.65 -4.30
CA LYS A 105 -15.85 6.25 -5.46
C LYS A 105 -16.55 5.84 -6.76
N PRO A 106 -16.53 6.70 -7.80
CA PRO A 106 -17.11 6.35 -9.09
C PRO A 106 -16.30 5.24 -9.79
N THR A 107 -17.00 4.29 -10.39
CA THR A 107 -16.45 3.24 -11.26
C THR A 107 -16.32 3.74 -12.72
N SER A 108 -15.90 2.87 -13.64
CA SER A 108 -15.84 3.18 -15.08
C SER A 108 -17.21 3.41 -15.72
N THR A 109 -18.27 2.79 -15.20
CA THR A 109 -19.68 3.06 -15.60
C THR A 109 -20.20 4.37 -14.99
N ARG A 110 -19.46 4.95 -14.03
CA ARG A 110 -19.78 6.11 -13.18
C ARG A 110 -20.78 5.83 -12.07
N GLU A 111 -21.12 4.57 -11.86
CA GLU A 111 -21.86 4.17 -10.67
C GLU A 111 -20.98 4.29 -9.43
N THR A 112 -21.62 4.47 -8.28
CA THR A 112 -20.93 4.55 -7.00
C THR A 112 -20.53 3.15 -6.56
N TYR A 113 -19.23 2.90 -6.36
CA TYR A 113 -18.75 1.61 -5.85
C TYR A 113 -19.23 1.37 -4.42
N ASP A 114 -19.77 0.18 -4.21
CA ASP A 114 -20.11 -0.37 -2.90
C ASP A 114 -19.43 -1.73 -2.70
N MET A 115 -18.57 -1.83 -1.69
CA MET A 115 -17.82 -3.06 -1.39
C MET A 115 -18.70 -4.23 -0.95
N TYR A 116 -19.95 -3.97 -0.56
CA TYR A 116 -20.90 -4.99 -0.15
C TYR A 116 -21.88 -5.38 -1.28
N ALA A 117 -21.82 -4.68 -2.42
CA ALA A 117 -22.60 -5.04 -3.59
C ALA A 117 -21.88 -6.13 -4.38
N MET A 118 -22.65 -7.12 -4.86
CA MET A 118 -22.13 -8.20 -5.69
C MET A 118 -21.88 -7.73 -7.12
N THR A 119 -20.76 -7.02 -7.32
CA THR A 119 -20.33 -6.45 -8.59
C THR A 119 -18.94 -6.95 -8.98
N ALA A 120 -18.64 -6.92 -10.28
CA ALA A 120 -17.34 -7.33 -10.80
C ALA A 120 -16.84 -6.33 -11.84
N ALA A 121 -15.52 -6.23 -11.98
CA ALA A 121 -14.87 -5.42 -13.00
C ALA A 121 -14.05 -6.31 -13.93
N HIS A 122 -14.10 -6.03 -15.23
CA HIS A 122 -13.33 -6.75 -16.23
C HIS A 122 -12.65 -5.79 -17.21
N LYS A 123 -11.48 -6.19 -17.72
CA LYS A 123 -10.62 -5.38 -18.60
C LYS A 123 -11.13 -5.29 -20.05
N THR A 124 -11.88 -6.28 -20.52
CA THR A 124 -12.24 -6.37 -21.94
C THR A 124 -13.69 -6.77 -22.17
N LEU A 125 -14.46 -7.09 -21.13
CA LEU A 125 -15.87 -7.40 -21.33
C LEU A 125 -16.65 -6.09 -21.37
N PRO A 126 -17.72 -6.02 -22.17
CA PRO A 126 -18.58 -4.85 -22.18
C PRO A 126 -19.29 -4.73 -20.82
N LEU A 127 -19.31 -3.52 -20.30
CA LEU A 127 -19.92 -3.18 -19.03
C LEU A 127 -21.43 -2.94 -19.21
N PRO A 128 -22.28 -3.62 -18.43
CA PRO A 128 -23.70 -3.28 -18.31
C PRO A 128 -23.88 -1.93 -17.63
#